data_AF-A0A1A7BGW0-F1
#
_entry.id   AF-A0A1A7BGW0-F1
#
_cell.length_a   1.000
_cell.length_b   1.000
_cell.length_c   1.000
_cell.angle_alpha   90.00
_cell.angle_beta   90.00
_cell.angle_gamma   90.00
#
_symmetry.space_group_name_H-M   'P 1'
#
loop_
_entity.id
_entity.type
_entity.pdbx_description
1 polymer ?
#
loop_
_entity_poly.entity_id
_entity_poly.type
_entity_poly.pdbx_seq_one_letter_code
_entity_poly.pdbx_strand_id
1 'polypeptide(L)'
;MGIGYLALALVLALTLNAQARWLRVAGTLLAAAGLFMMVYSIILADLDGTFAAIPASAPLIVRITPFILNTQAVIATVAMLFLLWSAWLQTRRPVHEQLPLRNDEARFGVVSRGFHWAMGIMMLCLVPIGLFMAVLPESAPERSDFVAAHQSLGITVFVLVIGRIGWLMASPPPAPLAVAGTWEHRLARLVHIGLYGALLAFPLSGYLLPQGGSADFYGWRVAAPDWPAAAGAARLIHAWVLPLLFYATLALHLLAVLKRHFSDGDRQAVRRMLR
;
A
#
# COMPACT_ATOMS: atom_id res chain seq x y z
N MET A 1 10.57 -14.97 -0.28
CA MET A 1 10.17 -13.67 0.30
C MET A 1 8.73 -13.24 -0.04
N GLY A 2 8.34 -13.13 -1.32
CA GLY A 2 7.03 -12.58 -1.73
C GLY A 2 5.78 -13.22 -1.10
N ILE A 3 5.74 -14.55 -0.94
CA ILE A 3 4.61 -15.26 -0.30
C ILE A 3 4.40 -14.78 1.15
N GLY A 4 5.48 -14.46 1.87
CA GLY A 4 5.40 -13.95 3.24
C GLY A 4 4.68 -12.61 3.32
N TYR A 5 4.98 -11.68 2.41
CA TYR A 5 4.29 -10.39 2.32
C TYR A 5 2.81 -10.54 1.90
N LEU A 6 2.51 -11.46 0.97
CA LEU A 6 1.14 -11.79 0.60
C LEU A 6 0.36 -12.31 1.81
N ALA A 7 0.90 -13.29 2.52
CA ALA A 7 0.29 -13.85 3.71
C ALA A 7 0.07 -12.78 4.79
N LEU A 8 1.08 -11.95 5.05
CA LEU A 8 0.98 -10.83 5.98
C LEU A 8 -0.17 -9.88 5.61
N ALA A 9 -0.26 -9.47 4.33
CA ALA A 9 -1.31 -8.57 3.87
C ALA A 9 -2.71 -9.17 4.01
N LEU A 10 -2.89 -10.45 3.67
CA LEU A 10 -4.17 -11.14 3.80
C LEU A 10 -4.57 -11.33 5.26
N VAL A 11 -3.63 -11.77 6.12
CA VAL A 11 -3.87 -11.92 7.56
C VAL A 11 -4.25 -10.58 8.18
N LEU A 12 -3.54 -9.50 7.85
CA LEU A 12 -3.87 -8.17 8.34
C LEU A 12 -5.23 -7.69 7.81
N ALA A 13 -5.54 -7.90 6.53
CA ALA A 13 -6.84 -7.53 5.97
C ALA A 13 -8.02 -8.22 6.68
N LEU A 14 -7.85 -9.49 7.04
CA LEU A 14 -8.85 -10.27 7.78
C LEU A 14 -8.92 -9.86 9.26
N THR A 15 -7.78 -9.77 9.94
CA THR A 15 -7.71 -9.54 11.39
C THR A 15 -8.11 -8.13 11.78
N LEU A 16 -7.74 -7.10 11.00
CA LEU A 16 -8.12 -5.71 11.29
C LEU A 16 -9.64 -5.48 11.24
N ASN A 17 -10.38 -6.32 10.51
CA ASN A 17 -11.84 -6.26 10.39
C ASN A 17 -12.57 -7.37 11.16
N ALA A 18 -11.84 -8.18 11.94
CA ALA A 18 -12.45 -9.31 12.64
C ALA A 18 -13.47 -8.84 13.70
N GLN A 19 -14.55 -9.59 13.88
CA GLN A 19 -15.51 -9.31 14.97
C GLN A 19 -14.92 -9.62 16.34
N ALA A 20 -14.12 -10.69 16.43
CA ALA A 20 -13.46 -11.06 17.67
C ALA A 20 -12.43 -9.99 18.06
N ARG A 21 -12.58 -9.44 19.26
CA ARG A 21 -11.72 -8.38 19.81
C ARG A 21 -10.24 -8.78 19.79
N TRP A 22 -9.94 -10.00 20.24
CA TRP A 22 -8.56 -10.48 20.34
C TRP A 22 -7.90 -10.58 18.95
N LEU A 23 -8.65 -10.96 17.91
CA LEU A 23 -8.15 -10.98 16.53
C LEU A 23 -7.81 -9.58 16.02
N ARG A 24 -8.64 -8.57 16.29
CA ARG A 24 -8.32 -7.18 15.89
C ARG A 24 -7.11 -6.62 16.61
N VAL A 25 -6.99 -6.90 17.91
CA VAL A 25 -5.81 -6.50 18.69
C VAL A 25 -4.57 -7.19 18.14
N ALA A 26 -4.63 -8.51 17.90
CA ALA A 26 -3.53 -9.26 17.30
C ALA A 26 -3.14 -8.71 15.92
N GLY A 27 -4.12 -8.42 15.05
CA GLY A 27 -3.88 -7.79 13.74
C GLY A 27 -3.25 -6.39 13.86
N THR A 28 -3.71 -5.58 14.81
CA THR A 28 -3.13 -4.24 15.06
C THR A 28 -1.68 -4.34 15.53
N LEU A 29 -1.37 -5.29 16.42
CA LEU A 29 -0.02 -5.54 16.91
C LEU A 29 0.88 -6.12 15.81
N LEU A 30 0.35 -7.01 14.95
CA LEU A 30 1.07 -7.54 13.80
C LEU A 30 1.41 -6.44 12.79
N ALA A 31 0.49 -5.49 12.56
CA ALA A 31 0.75 -4.32 11.72
C ALA A 31 1.85 -3.44 12.32
N ALA A 32 1.81 -3.20 13.63
CA ALA A 32 2.86 -2.46 14.34
C ALA A 32 4.23 -3.17 14.23
N ALA A 33 4.27 -4.50 14.37
CA ALA A 33 5.48 -5.30 14.19
C ALA A 33 6.02 -5.23 12.75
N GLY A 34 5.13 -5.25 11.74
CA GLY A 34 5.52 -5.05 10.34
C GLY A 34 6.16 -3.68 10.08
N LEU A 35 5.59 -2.61 10.65
CA LEU A 35 6.19 -1.26 10.59
C LEU A 35 7.52 -1.20 11.33
N PHE A 36 7.63 -1.83 12.50
CA PHE A 36 8.89 -1.93 13.23
C PHE A 36 9.99 -2.59 12.38
N MET A 37 9.69 -3.73 11.75
CA MET A 37 10.66 -4.43 10.90
C MET A 37 11.14 -3.56 9.74
N MET A 38 10.23 -2.81 9.12
CA MET A 38 10.58 -1.86 8.05
C MET A 38 11.48 -0.74 8.57
N VAL A 39 11.11 -0.08 9.67
CA VAL A 39 11.89 0.99 10.30
C VAL A 39 13.28 0.49 10.69
N TYR A 40 13.34 -0.68 11.33
CA TYR A 40 14.59 -1.32 11.73
C TYR A 40 15.51 -1.60 10.54
N SER A 41 14.95 -2.11 9.43
CA SER A 41 15.72 -2.38 8.21
C SER A 41 16.31 -1.10 7.60
N ILE A 42 15.58 0.02 7.65
CA ILE A 42 16.06 1.33 7.15
C ILE A 42 17.20 1.84 8.04
N ILE A 43 17.02 1.78 9.36
CA ILE A 43 18.07 2.16 10.32
C ILE A 43 19.33 1.29 10.13
N LEU A 44 19.17 -0.01 9.91
CA LEU A 44 20.31 -0.88 9.62
C LEU A 44 21.05 -0.45 8.35
N ALA A 45 20.33 -0.11 7.27
CA ALA A 45 20.94 0.35 6.02
C ALA A 45 21.68 1.71 6.14
N ASP A 46 21.28 2.55 7.09
CA ASP A 46 22.04 3.74 7.49
C ASP A 46 23.32 3.37 8.25
N LEU A 47 23.25 2.39 9.16
CA LEU A 47 24.32 2.01 10.07
C LEU A 47 25.39 1.09 9.43
N ASP A 48 24.99 0.22 8.52
CA ASP A 48 25.88 -0.76 7.87
C ASP A 48 26.61 -0.20 6.64
N GLY A 49 26.33 1.07 6.30
CA GLY A 49 26.95 1.77 5.18
C GLY A 49 26.27 1.55 3.83
N THR A 50 25.16 0.81 3.75
CA THR A 50 24.41 0.59 2.50
C THR A 50 24.06 1.90 1.80
N PHE A 51 23.51 2.88 2.52
CA PHE A 51 23.19 4.18 1.92
C PHE A 51 24.43 5.04 1.67
N ALA A 52 25.46 4.94 2.51
CA ALA A 52 26.71 5.67 2.35
C ALA A 52 27.52 5.21 1.13
N ALA A 53 27.35 3.96 0.70
CA ALA A 53 28.02 3.38 -0.47
C ALA A 53 27.46 3.87 -1.82
N ILE A 54 26.35 4.63 -1.83
CA ILE A 54 25.75 5.14 -3.07
C ILE A 54 26.69 6.15 -3.75
N PRO A 55 27.15 5.89 -4.98
CA PRO A 55 28.08 6.79 -5.67
C PRO A 55 27.44 8.15 -5.98
N ALA A 56 28.24 9.23 -5.95
CA ALA A 56 27.78 10.57 -6.35
C ALA A 56 27.32 10.61 -7.83
N SER A 57 27.88 9.74 -8.68
CA SER A 57 27.49 9.57 -10.08
C SER A 57 26.16 8.83 -10.29
N ALA A 58 25.59 8.22 -9.24
CA ALA A 58 24.33 7.50 -9.35
C ALA A 58 23.19 8.42 -9.83
N PRO A 59 22.17 7.87 -10.51
CA PRO A 59 20.99 8.63 -10.91
C PRO A 59 20.34 9.36 -9.73
N LEU A 60 19.77 10.54 -9.97
CA LEU A 60 19.18 11.38 -8.92
C LEU A 60 18.20 10.60 -8.03
N ILE A 61 17.33 9.77 -8.62
CA ILE A 61 16.35 8.96 -7.87
C ILE A 61 17.03 8.09 -6.82
N VAL A 62 18.15 7.45 -7.16
CA VAL A 62 18.90 6.57 -6.26
C VAL A 62 19.50 7.40 -5.12
N ARG A 63 20.11 8.55 -5.44
CA ARG A 63 20.73 9.43 -4.43
C ARG A 63 19.73 10.02 -3.43
N ILE A 64 18.49 10.28 -3.82
CA ILE A 64 17.46 10.80 -2.91
C ILE A 64 16.68 9.70 -2.19
N THR A 65 16.84 8.42 -2.61
CA THR A 65 16.09 7.30 -2.03
C THR A 65 16.34 7.12 -0.53
N PRO A 66 17.58 7.21 0.00
CA PRO A 66 17.83 7.16 1.45
C PRO A 66 17.03 8.19 2.23
N PHE A 67 16.92 9.42 1.72
CA PHE A 67 16.13 10.47 2.35
C PHE A 67 14.62 10.13 2.36
N ILE A 68 14.11 9.58 1.26
CA ILE A 68 12.70 9.15 1.15
C ILE A 68 12.43 8.00 2.14
N LEU A 69 13.30 6.98 2.17
CA LEU A 69 13.19 5.84 3.09
C LEU A 69 13.25 6.30 4.55
N ASN A 70 14.19 7.17 4.91
CA ASN A 70 14.26 7.73 6.27
C ASN A 70 13.01 8.54 6.64
N THR A 71 12.47 9.32 5.70
CA THR A 71 11.18 10.02 5.90
C THR A 71 10.04 9.02 6.15
N GLN A 72 9.99 7.92 5.40
CA GLN A 72 9.03 6.84 5.62
C GLN A 72 9.23 6.18 6.98
N ALA A 73 10.47 5.97 7.43
CA ALA A 73 10.77 5.39 8.73
C ALA A 73 10.24 6.26 9.88
N VAL A 74 10.38 7.58 9.78
CA VAL A 74 9.83 8.53 10.76
C VAL A 74 8.30 8.44 10.80
N ILE A 75 7.63 8.50 9.64
CA ILE A 75 6.17 8.40 9.55
C ILE A 75 5.68 7.04 10.09
N ALA A 76 6.37 5.97 9.74
CA ALA A 76 6.06 4.61 10.19
C ALA A 76 6.26 4.43 11.69
N THR A 77 7.25 5.10 12.28
CA THR A 77 7.45 5.11 13.74
C THR A 77 6.26 5.77 14.44
N VAL A 78 5.80 6.92 13.96
CA VAL A 78 4.61 7.59 14.51
C VAL A 78 3.36 6.71 14.34
N ALA A 79 3.17 6.10 13.17
CA ALA A 79 2.06 5.19 12.90
C ALA A 79 2.12 3.94 13.80
N MET A 80 3.31 3.37 14.02
CA MET A 80 3.53 2.24 14.92
C MET A 80 3.12 2.59 16.36
N LEU A 81 3.56 3.73 16.90
CA LEU A 81 3.17 4.19 18.23
C LEU A 81 1.65 4.39 18.33
N PHE A 82 1.02 4.95 17.30
CA PHE A 82 -0.42 5.08 17.22
C PHE A 82 -1.14 3.72 17.19
N LEU A 83 -0.63 2.73 16.46
CA LEU A 83 -1.19 1.38 16.41
C LEU A 83 -1.07 0.67 17.77
N LEU A 84 0.07 0.81 18.46
CA LEU A 84 0.26 0.27 19.81
C LEU A 84 -0.73 0.88 20.81
N TRP A 85 -0.91 2.20 20.77
CA TRP A 85 -1.91 2.89 21.58
C TRP A 85 -3.34 2.45 21.22
N SER A 86 -3.65 2.34 19.93
CA SER A 86 -4.94 1.86 19.42
C SER A 86 -5.24 0.43 19.85
N ALA A 87 -4.25 -0.48 19.80
CA ALA A 87 -4.39 -1.87 20.23
C ALA A 87 -4.81 -1.93 21.70
N TRP A 88 -4.17 -1.12 22.56
CA TRP A 88 -4.56 -1.00 23.96
C TRP A 88 -6.00 -0.51 24.13
N LEU A 89 -6.42 0.53 23.41
CA LEU A 89 -7.80 1.03 23.45
C LEU A 89 -8.83 0.00 22.97
N GLN A 90 -8.47 -0.81 21.97
CA GLN A 90 -9.34 -1.86 21.43
C GLN A 90 -9.60 -2.99 22.44
N THR A 91 -8.68 -3.26 23.37
CA THR A 91 -8.92 -4.25 24.45
C THR A 91 -10.12 -3.86 25.33
N ARG A 92 -10.44 -2.56 25.40
CA ARG A 92 -11.47 -1.99 26.28
C ARG A 92 -12.82 -1.78 25.60
N ARG A 93 -12.95 -2.04 24.29
CA ARG A 93 -14.17 -1.74 23.51
C ARG A 93 -14.66 -2.96 22.71
N PRO A 94 -15.80 -3.58 23.08
CA PRO A 94 -16.39 -4.62 22.27
C PRO A 94 -16.98 -4.04 20.97
N VAL A 95 -17.02 -4.87 19.92
CA VAL A 95 -17.73 -4.57 18.67
C VAL A 95 -18.67 -5.75 18.46
N HIS A 96 -19.97 -5.49 18.52
CA HIS A 96 -21.01 -6.50 18.37
C HIS A 96 -21.64 -6.54 16.98
N GLU A 97 -21.15 -5.68 16.08
CA GLU A 97 -21.77 -5.44 14.80
C GLU A 97 -21.31 -6.47 13.76
N GLN A 98 -22.26 -7.25 13.25
CA GLN A 98 -22.01 -8.15 12.14
C GLN A 98 -22.03 -7.37 10.83
N LEU A 99 -20.99 -7.55 10.02
CA LEU A 99 -20.88 -6.89 8.73
C LEU A 99 -21.52 -7.75 7.63
N PRO A 100 -22.34 -7.16 6.76
CA PRO A 100 -22.84 -7.87 5.59
C PRO A 100 -21.68 -8.21 4.64
N LEU A 101 -21.86 -9.24 3.82
CA LEU A 101 -20.87 -9.59 2.78
C LEU A 101 -20.76 -8.47 1.74
N ARG A 102 -21.91 -7.92 1.33
CA ARG A 102 -22.07 -6.81 0.36
C ARG A 102 -22.16 -5.47 1.08
N ASN A 103 -21.88 -4.40 0.34
CA ASN A 103 -22.15 -3.03 0.76
C ASN A 103 -23.65 -2.79 0.90
N ASP A 104 -24.00 -1.89 1.83
CA ASP A 104 -25.33 -1.34 2.01
C ASP A 104 -25.31 0.19 1.87
N GLU A 105 -26.45 0.85 2.05
CA GLU A 105 -26.58 2.31 1.88
C GLU A 105 -25.68 3.12 2.82
N ALA A 106 -25.34 2.55 3.98
CA ALA A 106 -24.61 3.22 5.03
C ALA A 106 -23.14 2.75 5.14
N ARG A 107 -22.81 1.52 4.72
CA ARG A 107 -21.56 0.84 5.09
C ARG A 107 -20.98 -0.06 4.00
N PHE A 108 -19.65 -0.16 4.00
CA PHE A 108 -18.97 -1.16 3.18
C PHE A 108 -19.03 -2.53 3.85
N GLY A 109 -19.35 -3.56 3.06
CA GLY A 109 -19.36 -4.95 3.48
C GLY A 109 -17.96 -5.57 3.58
N VAL A 110 -17.90 -6.79 4.13
CA VAL A 110 -16.64 -7.50 4.41
C VAL A 110 -15.78 -7.67 3.17
N VAL A 111 -16.37 -7.96 2.01
CA VAL A 111 -15.61 -8.18 0.77
C VAL A 111 -14.94 -6.89 0.29
N SER A 112 -15.66 -5.76 0.28
CA SER A 112 -15.10 -4.46 -0.10
C SER A 112 -13.98 -4.02 0.83
N ARG A 113 -14.12 -4.26 2.14
CA ARG A 113 -13.08 -4.00 3.12
C ARG A 113 -11.88 -4.91 2.93
N GLY A 114 -12.10 -6.20 2.67
CA GLY A 114 -11.05 -7.17 2.37
C GLY A 114 -10.19 -6.73 1.19
N PHE A 115 -10.81 -6.37 0.06
CA PHE A 115 -10.09 -5.81 -1.09
C PHE A 115 -9.31 -4.54 -0.73
N HIS A 116 -9.95 -3.61 -0.02
CA HIS A 116 -9.32 -2.34 0.36
C HIS A 116 -8.08 -2.55 1.23
N TRP A 117 -8.20 -3.32 2.31
CA TRP A 117 -7.10 -3.57 3.24
C TRP A 117 -5.99 -4.41 2.61
N ALA A 118 -6.33 -5.49 1.88
CA ALA A 118 -5.33 -6.32 1.23
C ALA A 118 -4.47 -5.49 0.27
N MET A 119 -5.08 -4.72 -0.63
CA MET A 119 -4.34 -3.86 -1.55
C MET A 119 -3.61 -2.72 -0.84
N GLY A 120 -4.23 -2.08 0.15
CA GLY A 120 -3.61 -1.01 0.91
C GLY A 120 -2.33 -1.47 1.60
N ILE A 121 -2.39 -2.62 2.30
CA ILE A 121 -1.24 -3.20 2.99
C ILE A 121 -0.18 -3.66 1.99
N MET A 122 -0.56 -4.35 0.90
CA MET A 122 0.39 -4.72 -0.15
C MET A 122 1.10 -3.50 -0.74
N MET A 123 0.37 -2.40 -0.95
CA MET A 123 0.96 -1.17 -1.47
C MET A 123 1.94 -0.54 -0.46
N LEU A 124 1.60 -0.55 0.83
CA LEU A 124 2.50 -0.11 1.89
C LEU A 124 3.77 -0.98 2.01
N CYS A 125 3.73 -2.24 1.57
CA CYS A 125 4.93 -3.09 1.44
C CYS A 125 5.68 -2.83 0.12
N LEU A 126 4.98 -2.72 -1.00
CA LEU A 126 5.55 -2.57 -2.34
C LEU A 126 6.41 -1.32 -2.47
N VAL A 127 5.96 -0.19 -1.92
CA VAL A 127 6.66 1.10 -2.03
C VAL A 127 8.07 1.05 -1.41
N PRO A 128 8.24 0.72 -0.11
CA PRO A 128 9.58 0.62 0.46
C PRO A 128 10.41 -0.49 -0.19
N ILE A 129 9.82 -1.64 -0.57
CA ILE A 129 10.54 -2.68 -1.32
C ILE A 129 11.12 -2.13 -2.63
N GLY A 130 10.30 -1.39 -3.40
CA GLY A 130 10.71 -0.78 -4.67
C GLY A 130 11.83 0.25 -4.51
N LEU A 131 11.82 1.01 -3.41
CA LEU A 131 12.90 1.93 -3.06
C LEU A 131 14.17 1.19 -2.62
N PHE A 132 14.05 0.17 -1.77
CA PHE A 132 15.19 -0.64 -1.32
C PHE A 132 15.92 -1.31 -2.48
N MET A 133 15.21 -1.95 -3.41
CA MET A 133 15.85 -2.58 -4.57
C MET A 133 16.58 -1.60 -5.49
N ALA A 134 16.26 -0.31 -5.42
CA ALA A 134 16.91 0.75 -6.20
C ALA A 134 18.24 1.20 -5.61
N VAL A 135 18.44 1.02 -4.30
CA VAL A 135 19.69 1.39 -3.60
C VAL A 135 20.60 0.19 -3.32
N LEU A 136 20.07 -1.03 -3.39
CA LEU A 136 20.88 -2.24 -3.30
C LEU A 136 21.76 -2.40 -4.55
N PRO A 137 23.05 -2.78 -4.40
CA PRO A 137 23.91 -3.13 -5.52
C PRO A 137 23.31 -4.24 -6.38
N GLU A 138 23.58 -4.23 -7.70
CA GLU A 138 23.10 -5.29 -8.59
C GLU A 138 23.66 -6.67 -8.23
N SER A 139 24.84 -6.72 -7.60
CA SER A 139 25.49 -7.94 -7.11
C SER A 139 24.96 -8.45 -5.77
N ALA A 140 24.12 -7.68 -5.06
CA ALA A 140 23.60 -8.06 -3.75
C ALA A 140 22.63 -9.24 -3.90
N PRO A 141 22.88 -10.41 -3.27
CA PRO A 141 22.03 -11.59 -3.42
C PRO A 141 20.56 -11.37 -3.03
N GLU A 142 20.32 -10.57 -2.00
CA GLU A 142 18.98 -10.23 -1.50
C GLU A 142 18.19 -9.36 -2.49
N ARG A 143 18.86 -8.66 -3.42
CA ARG A 143 18.20 -7.80 -4.39
C ARG A 143 17.27 -8.60 -5.29
N SER A 144 17.69 -9.78 -5.76
CA SER A 144 16.83 -10.62 -6.62
C SER A 144 15.57 -11.07 -5.89
N ASP A 145 15.65 -11.34 -4.58
CA ASP A 145 14.50 -11.71 -3.77
C ASP A 145 13.50 -10.56 -3.63
N PHE A 146 13.99 -9.33 -3.43
CA PHE A 146 13.15 -8.13 -3.40
C PHE A 146 12.51 -7.86 -4.76
N VAL A 147 13.25 -8.00 -5.87
CA VAL A 147 12.69 -7.84 -7.23
C VAL A 147 11.58 -8.85 -7.48
N ALA A 148 11.81 -10.13 -7.19
CA ALA A 148 10.81 -11.19 -7.38
C ALA A 148 9.57 -10.95 -6.51
N ALA A 149 9.77 -10.56 -5.24
CA ALA A 149 8.67 -10.20 -4.35
C ALA A 149 7.88 -8.98 -4.87
N HIS A 150 8.57 -7.94 -5.37
CA HIS A 150 7.96 -6.74 -5.91
C HIS A 150 7.11 -7.04 -7.15
N GLN A 151 7.64 -7.82 -8.10
CA GLN A 151 6.90 -8.23 -9.30
C GLN A 151 5.65 -9.06 -8.93
N SER A 152 5.81 -10.05 -8.06
CA SER A 152 4.72 -10.93 -7.63
C SER A 152 3.59 -10.18 -6.94
N LEU A 153 3.93 -9.30 -6.00
CA LEU A 153 2.96 -8.47 -5.29
C LEU A 153 2.31 -7.44 -6.21
N GLY A 154 3.06 -6.86 -7.15
CA GLY A 154 2.54 -5.92 -8.15
C GLY A 154 1.48 -6.56 -9.05
N ILE A 155 1.75 -7.76 -9.57
CA ILE A 155 0.79 -8.55 -10.34
C ILE A 155 -0.43 -8.91 -9.48
N THR A 156 -0.23 -9.28 -8.23
CA THR A 156 -1.33 -9.59 -7.30
C THR A 156 -2.24 -8.38 -7.07
N VAL A 157 -1.66 -7.20 -6.82
CA VAL A 157 -2.42 -5.95 -6.68
C VAL A 157 -3.18 -5.62 -7.96
N PHE A 158 -2.59 -5.86 -9.14
CA PHE A 158 -3.26 -5.67 -10.43
C PHE A 158 -4.54 -6.53 -10.54
N VAL A 159 -4.45 -7.81 -10.21
CA VAL A 159 -5.61 -8.71 -10.21
C VAL A 159 -6.66 -8.27 -9.17
N LEU A 160 -6.20 -7.89 -7.97
CA LEU A 160 -7.10 -7.44 -6.90
C LEU A 160 -7.84 -6.14 -7.25
N VAL A 161 -7.20 -5.18 -7.92
CA VAL A 161 -7.88 -3.93 -8.29
C VAL A 161 -8.93 -4.16 -9.37
N ILE A 162 -8.66 -5.03 -10.35
CA ILE A 162 -9.67 -5.45 -11.35
C ILE A 162 -10.84 -6.15 -10.65
N GLY A 163 -10.54 -7.10 -9.76
CA GLY A 163 -11.55 -7.80 -8.97
C GLY A 163 -12.39 -6.85 -8.12
N ARG A 164 -11.76 -5.84 -7.51
CA ARG A 164 -12.46 -4.79 -6.74
C ARG A 164 -13.37 -3.94 -7.61
N ILE A 165 -12.93 -3.55 -8.81
CA ILE A 165 -13.75 -2.78 -9.74
C ILE A 165 -15.00 -3.59 -10.12
N GLY A 166 -14.82 -4.86 -10.51
CA GLY A 166 -15.94 -5.76 -10.80
C GLY A 166 -16.86 -5.95 -9.59
N TRP A 167 -16.29 -6.10 -8.39
CA TRP A 167 -17.06 -6.21 -7.16
C TRP A 167 -17.89 -4.97 -6.86
N LEU A 168 -17.34 -3.77 -7.05
CA LEU A 168 -18.07 -2.52 -6.81
C LEU A 168 -19.19 -2.28 -7.83
N MET A 169 -19.16 -2.94 -8.99
CA MET A 169 -20.31 -2.95 -9.91
C MET A 169 -21.45 -3.84 -9.38
N ALA A 170 -21.12 -4.99 -8.80
CA ALA A 170 -22.11 -5.90 -8.20
C ALA A 170 -22.57 -5.46 -6.79
N SER A 171 -21.76 -4.66 -6.11
CA SER A 171 -22.02 -4.14 -4.77
C SER A 171 -21.57 -2.68 -4.70
N PRO A 172 -22.43 -1.73 -5.13
CA PRO A 172 -22.10 -0.32 -5.18
C PRO A 172 -21.63 0.24 -3.84
N PRO A 173 -20.71 1.23 -3.83
CA PRO A 173 -20.28 1.87 -2.60
C PRO A 173 -21.44 2.64 -1.93
N PRO A 174 -21.44 2.77 -0.59
CA PRO A 174 -22.38 3.63 0.14
C PRO A 174 -22.35 5.08 -0.37
N ALA A 175 -23.46 5.79 -0.18
CA ALA A 175 -23.59 7.16 -0.63
C ALA A 175 -22.48 8.07 -0.05
N PRO A 176 -21.90 8.98 -0.85
CA PRO A 176 -20.90 9.94 -0.38
C PRO A 176 -21.43 10.80 0.78
N LEU A 177 -20.60 11.02 1.79
CA LEU A 177 -20.95 11.85 2.94
C LEU A 177 -20.88 13.35 2.64
N ALA A 178 -19.97 13.76 1.75
CA ALA A 178 -19.87 15.14 1.32
C ALA A 178 -20.98 15.44 0.31
N VAL A 179 -21.68 16.56 0.53
CA VAL A 179 -22.73 17.07 -0.37
C VAL A 179 -22.18 17.16 -1.79
N ALA A 180 -22.93 16.61 -2.75
CA ALA A 180 -22.57 16.63 -4.14
C ALA A 180 -22.32 18.08 -4.61
N GLY A 181 -21.28 18.27 -5.44
CA GLY A 181 -20.93 19.59 -5.98
C GLY A 181 -19.96 20.42 -5.11
N THR A 182 -19.74 20.06 -3.84
CA THR A 182 -18.72 20.71 -2.99
C THR A 182 -17.30 20.42 -3.48
N TRP A 183 -16.35 21.31 -3.17
CA TRP A 183 -14.94 21.10 -3.51
C TRP A 183 -14.37 19.85 -2.84
N GLU A 184 -14.79 19.53 -1.62
CA GLU A 184 -14.40 18.32 -0.90
C GLU A 184 -14.87 17.05 -1.62
N HIS A 185 -16.11 17.06 -2.13
CA HIS A 185 -16.65 15.95 -2.91
C HIS A 185 -15.87 15.75 -4.21
N ARG A 186 -15.58 16.83 -4.94
CA ARG A 186 -14.78 16.79 -6.19
C ARG A 186 -13.36 16.28 -5.91
N LEU A 187 -12.71 16.79 -4.89
CA LEU A 187 -11.36 16.39 -4.50
C LEU A 187 -11.32 14.92 -4.08
N ALA A 188 -12.29 14.44 -3.29
CA ALA A 188 -12.38 13.04 -2.91
C ALA A 188 -12.51 12.13 -4.15
N ARG A 189 -13.30 12.54 -5.16
CA ARG A 189 -13.42 11.78 -6.41
C ARG A 189 -12.11 11.73 -7.17
N LEU A 190 -11.40 12.87 -7.30
CA LEU A 190 -10.11 12.94 -7.99
C LEU A 190 -9.04 12.10 -7.29
N VAL A 191 -8.98 12.14 -5.95
CA VAL A 191 -8.06 11.31 -5.17
C VAL A 191 -8.31 9.82 -5.41
N HIS A 192 -9.58 9.37 -5.37
CA HIS A 192 -9.88 7.97 -5.66
C HIS A 192 -9.53 7.59 -7.10
N ILE A 193 -9.88 8.42 -8.10
CA ILE A 193 -9.49 8.17 -9.50
C ILE A 193 -7.97 8.05 -9.63
N GLY A 194 -7.22 8.96 -9.00
CA GLY A 194 -5.75 8.92 -9.00
C GLY A 194 -5.19 7.65 -8.37
N LEU A 195 -5.74 7.21 -7.23
CA LEU A 195 -5.32 5.97 -6.56
C LEU A 195 -5.64 4.73 -7.39
N TYR A 196 -6.84 4.63 -7.99
CA TYR A 196 -7.18 3.51 -8.88
C TYR A 196 -6.33 3.52 -10.15
N GLY A 197 -6.09 4.70 -10.72
CA GLY A 197 -5.18 4.88 -11.86
C GLY A 197 -3.77 4.40 -11.52
N ALA A 198 -3.24 4.78 -10.36
CA ALA A 198 -1.93 4.33 -9.89
C ALA A 198 -1.88 2.80 -9.68
N LEU A 199 -2.91 2.22 -9.04
CA LEU A 199 -2.99 0.77 -8.80
C LEU A 199 -2.98 -0.07 -10.09
N LEU A 200 -3.54 0.47 -11.18
CA LEU A 200 -3.51 -0.18 -12.50
C LEU A 200 -2.20 0.13 -13.25
N ALA A 201 -1.73 1.37 -13.20
CA ALA A 201 -0.60 1.83 -14.00
C ALA A 201 0.76 1.35 -13.47
N PHE A 202 0.93 1.16 -12.16
CA PHE A 202 2.19 0.65 -11.60
C PHE A 202 2.54 -0.74 -12.13
N PRO A 203 1.65 -1.75 -12.02
CA PRO A 203 1.95 -3.09 -12.56
C PRO A 203 2.14 -3.10 -14.07
N LEU A 204 1.34 -2.32 -14.82
CA LEU A 204 1.47 -2.23 -16.27
C LEU A 204 2.81 -1.61 -16.70
N SER A 205 3.18 -0.47 -16.10
CA SER A 205 4.47 0.16 -16.39
C SER A 205 5.65 -0.71 -15.95
N GLY A 206 5.53 -1.41 -14.81
CA GLY A 206 6.54 -2.36 -14.34
C GLY A 206 6.70 -3.56 -15.29
N TYR A 207 5.61 -4.10 -15.79
CA TYR A 207 5.61 -5.20 -16.76
C TYR A 207 6.22 -4.83 -18.12
N LEU A 208 6.23 -3.55 -18.46
CA LEU A 208 6.88 -2.99 -19.66
C LEU A 208 8.37 -2.65 -19.44
N LEU A 209 8.90 -2.79 -18.23
CA LEU A 209 10.32 -2.60 -17.99
C LEU A 209 11.13 -3.77 -18.58
N PRO A 210 12.34 -3.51 -19.11
CA PRO A 210 13.24 -4.58 -19.52
C PRO A 210 13.58 -5.50 -18.35
N GLN A 211 13.21 -6.77 -18.45
CA GLN A 211 13.35 -7.76 -17.37
C GLN A 211 13.72 -9.17 -17.86
N GLY A 212 14.41 -9.27 -19.00
CA GLY A 212 14.97 -10.53 -19.49
C GLY A 212 13.93 -11.56 -19.96
N GLY A 213 12.80 -11.07 -20.51
CA GLY A 213 11.77 -11.90 -21.14
C GLY A 213 10.70 -12.49 -20.22
N SER A 214 10.79 -12.31 -18.89
CA SER A 214 9.73 -12.75 -17.98
C SER A 214 9.70 -12.00 -16.65
N ALA A 215 8.49 -11.83 -16.08
CA ALA A 215 8.28 -11.43 -14.69
C ALA A 215 8.21 -12.65 -13.77
N ASP A 216 8.65 -12.51 -12.52
CA ASP A 216 8.37 -13.48 -11.47
C ASP A 216 6.96 -13.30 -10.90
N PHE A 217 6.24 -14.41 -10.75
CA PHE A 217 4.97 -14.51 -10.06
C PHE A 217 5.01 -15.69 -9.09
N TYR A 218 5.58 -15.43 -7.91
CA TYR A 218 5.79 -16.40 -6.83
C TYR A 218 6.60 -17.62 -7.29
N GLY A 219 7.68 -17.38 -8.04
CA GLY A 219 8.55 -18.41 -8.62
C GLY A 219 8.09 -18.92 -9.99
N TRP A 220 6.90 -18.53 -10.45
CA TRP A 220 6.43 -18.83 -11.81
C TRP A 220 6.91 -17.74 -12.76
N ARG A 221 7.43 -18.13 -13.93
CA ARG A 221 7.89 -17.17 -14.94
C ARG A 221 6.74 -16.82 -15.88
N VAL A 222 6.22 -15.60 -15.76
CA VAL A 222 5.22 -15.06 -16.67
C VAL A 222 5.96 -14.36 -17.80
N ALA A 223 5.71 -14.75 -19.06
CA ALA A 223 6.32 -14.11 -20.22
C ALA A 223 6.10 -12.59 -20.14
N ALA A 224 7.13 -11.80 -20.44
CA ALA A 224 7.05 -10.35 -20.42
C ALA A 224 7.55 -9.79 -21.77
N PRO A 225 6.95 -8.69 -22.25
CA PRO A 225 7.33 -8.10 -23.52
C PRO A 225 8.76 -7.55 -23.44
N ASP A 226 9.53 -7.75 -24.52
CA ASP A 226 10.78 -7.05 -24.74
C ASP A 226 10.55 -5.94 -25.76
N TRP A 227 10.18 -4.75 -25.28
CA TRP A 227 9.85 -3.59 -26.11
C TRP A 227 10.83 -2.42 -25.84
N PRO A 228 12.01 -2.42 -26.46
CA PRO A 228 13.03 -1.39 -26.23
C PRO A 228 12.52 0.04 -26.44
N ALA A 229 11.62 0.25 -27.42
CA ALA A 229 11.02 1.54 -27.71
C ALA A 229 10.16 2.10 -26.55
N ALA A 230 9.56 1.23 -25.73
CA ALA A 230 8.74 1.63 -24.59
C ALA A 230 9.55 1.75 -23.28
N ALA A 231 10.74 1.15 -23.21
CA ALA A 231 11.52 1.00 -21.98
C ALA A 231 11.83 2.34 -21.29
N GLY A 232 12.19 3.38 -22.06
CA GLY A 232 12.48 4.70 -21.51
C GLY A 232 11.25 5.35 -20.87
N ALA A 233 10.11 5.31 -21.55
CA ALA A 233 8.84 5.85 -21.06
C ALA A 233 8.34 5.05 -19.85
N ALA A 234 8.39 3.72 -19.91
CA ALA A 234 8.02 2.84 -18.81
C ALA A 234 8.84 3.15 -17.55
N ARG A 235 10.17 3.32 -17.69
CA ARG A 235 11.06 3.69 -16.58
C ARG A 235 10.73 5.06 -16.01
N LEU A 236 10.51 6.07 -16.85
CA LEU A 236 10.11 7.40 -16.39
C LEU A 236 8.78 7.35 -15.62
N ILE A 237 7.78 6.66 -16.17
CA ILE A 237 6.46 6.55 -15.57
C ILE A 237 6.52 5.81 -14.23
N HIS A 238 7.18 4.65 -14.21
CA HIS A 238 7.23 3.78 -13.03
C HIS A 238 8.10 4.34 -11.90
N ALA A 239 9.23 4.98 -12.22
CA ALA A 239 10.19 5.47 -11.22
C ALA A 239 9.93 6.91 -10.74
N TRP A 240 9.17 7.71 -11.50
CA TRP A 240 8.97 9.13 -11.17
C TRP A 240 7.50 9.57 -11.17
N VAL A 241 6.80 9.39 -12.30
CA VAL A 241 5.45 9.95 -12.46
C VAL A 241 4.46 9.28 -11.51
N LEU A 242 4.44 7.95 -11.48
CA LEU A 242 3.50 7.19 -10.65
C LEU A 242 3.82 7.32 -9.16
N PRO A 243 5.09 7.25 -8.68
CA PRO A 243 5.41 7.53 -7.28
C PRO A 243 4.95 8.92 -6.84
N LEU A 244 5.20 9.96 -7.64
CA LEU A 244 4.75 11.32 -7.31
C LEU A 244 3.23 11.41 -7.19
N LEU A 245 2.51 10.89 -8.20
CA LEU A 245 1.05 10.84 -8.20
C LEU A 245 0.52 10.06 -6.98
N PHE A 246 1.12 8.91 -6.69
CA PHE A 246 0.72 8.03 -5.61
C PHE A 246 0.96 8.68 -4.24
N TYR A 247 2.14 9.25 -3.98
CA TYR A 247 2.39 9.93 -2.72
C TYR A 247 1.47 11.12 -2.52
N ALA A 248 1.23 11.94 -3.55
CA ALA A 248 0.32 13.08 -3.46
C ALA A 248 -1.11 12.64 -3.15
N THR A 249 -1.64 11.67 -3.89
CA THR A 249 -3.01 11.17 -3.71
C THR A 249 -3.17 10.39 -2.40
N LEU A 250 -2.17 9.60 -2.00
CA LEU A 250 -2.16 8.90 -0.72
C LEU A 250 -2.12 9.90 0.45
N ALA A 251 -1.27 10.93 0.39
CA ALA A 251 -1.22 11.96 1.43
C ALA A 251 -2.57 12.66 1.57
N LEU A 252 -3.19 13.08 0.46
CA LEU A 252 -4.53 13.68 0.48
C LEU A 252 -5.59 12.72 1.02
N HIS A 253 -5.53 11.45 0.65
CA HIS A 253 -6.43 10.41 1.17
C HIS A 253 -6.30 10.26 2.69
N LEU A 254 -5.08 10.10 3.20
CA LEU A 254 -4.81 9.95 4.63
C LEU A 254 -5.16 11.22 5.42
N LEU A 255 -4.86 12.41 4.89
CA LEU A 255 -5.24 13.68 5.50
C LEU A 255 -6.76 13.82 5.60
N ALA A 256 -7.51 13.41 4.58
CA ALA A 256 -8.97 13.40 4.62
C ALA A 256 -9.49 12.43 5.70
N VAL A 257 -8.88 11.24 5.83
CA VAL A 257 -9.22 10.28 6.89
C VAL A 257 -8.94 10.86 8.27
N LEU A 258 -7.76 11.48 8.48
CA LEU A 258 -7.40 12.12 9.75
C LEU A 258 -8.36 13.26 10.09
N LYS A 259 -8.61 14.17 9.14
CA LYS A 259 -9.57 15.28 9.31
C LYS A 259 -10.93 14.77 9.77
N ARG A 260 -11.47 13.74 9.12
CA ARG A 260 -12.77 13.16 9.47
C ARG A 260 -12.76 12.34 10.77
N HIS A 261 -11.62 11.76 11.13
CA HIS A 261 -11.49 11.03 12.38
C HIS A 261 -11.56 11.97 13.60
N PHE A 262 -10.92 13.13 13.49
CA PHE A 262 -10.78 14.10 14.58
C PHE A 262 -11.81 15.25 14.54
N SER A 263 -12.60 15.39 13.48
CA SER A 263 -13.74 16.31 13.46
C SER A 263 -14.98 15.67 14.11
N ASP A 264 -15.63 16.40 15.02
CA ASP A 264 -16.72 15.87 15.84
C ASP A 264 -17.98 15.49 15.04
N GLY A 265 -18.15 16.01 13.82
CA GLY A 265 -19.31 15.76 12.95
C GLY A 265 -19.21 14.53 12.03
N ASP A 266 -18.02 13.94 11.82
CA ASP A 266 -17.81 12.99 10.69
C ASP A 266 -17.09 11.68 11.07
N ARG A 267 -17.05 11.33 12.36
CA ARG A 267 -16.43 10.08 12.85
C ARG A 267 -17.05 8.82 12.22
N GLN A 268 -18.26 8.92 11.67
CA GLN A 268 -18.93 7.80 10.97
C GLN A 268 -18.24 7.48 9.63
N ALA A 269 -17.65 8.46 8.94
CA ALA A 269 -16.97 8.25 7.66
C ALA A 269 -15.84 7.21 7.74
N VAL A 270 -14.98 7.38 8.75
CA VAL A 270 -13.81 6.51 8.97
C VAL A 270 -14.24 5.13 9.45
N ARG A 271 -15.37 5.05 10.17
CA ARG A 271 -15.94 3.78 10.63
C ARG A 271 -16.41 2.91 9.46
N ARG A 272 -16.92 3.47 8.36
CA ARG A 272 -17.40 2.67 7.21
C ARG A 272 -16.38 1.69 6.63
N MET A 273 -15.08 1.91 6.84
CA MET A 273 -13.98 1.02 6.42
C MET A 273 -13.26 0.28 7.55
N LEU A 274 -13.54 0.60 8.82
CA LEU A 274 -12.87 0.04 10.00
C LEU A 274 -13.82 -0.71 10.96
N ARG A 275 -15.12 -0.40 10.95
CA ARG A 275 -16.13 -0.89 11.90
C ARG A 275 -17.45 -1.16 11.20
#